data_AF-A0A4Y2F2R0-F1
#
_entry.id   AF-A0A4Y2F2R0-F1
#
_cell.length_a   1.000
_cell.length_b   1.000
_cell.length_c   1.000
_cell.angle_alpha   90.00
_cell.angle_beta   90.00
_cell.angle_gamma   90.00
#
_symmetry.space_group_name_H-M   'P 1'
#
loop_
_entity.id
_entity.type
_entity.pdbx_description
1 polymer ?
#
loop_
_entity_poly.entity_id
_entity_poly.type
_entity_poly.pdbx_seq_one_letter_code
_entity_poly.pdbx_strand_id
1 'polypeptide(L)'
;MLLQCYREPGQPSHLYGVDKKLTEIEERARLRVDKEENRRIKYVSASKSSASYEPLQENSSSNSSENIDSKDFPTLIERSEPGTSKSVMRKDFITPTLVAALDRCQLSMGDSVFVLEATIDALGCNIDEFPISKSSIQRIRTEKRKERAEDIKIDFQNEVPDVVTLHWDGKLLPALSARKSKEERLPIVISYGLKKQLIAVPRLDNSTGKEQAQAVWKPILD
;
A
#
# COMPACT_ATOMS: atom_id res chain seq x y z
N MET A 1 42.68 1.73 8.96
CA MET A 1 42.59 0.83 10.14
C MET A 1 41.73 1.40 11.28
N LEU A 2 41.69 2.72 11.54
CA LEU A 2 40.90 3.29 12.67
C LEU A 2 39.36 3.19 12.52
N LEU A 3 38.82 3.08 11.30
CA LEU A 3 37.36 3.03 11.07
C LEU A 3 36.72 1.66 11.32
N GLN A 4 37.49 0.57 11.30
CA GLN A 4 36.97 -0.78 11.55
C GLN A 4 36.63 -0.98 13.04
N CYS A 5 37.40 -0.34 13.93
CA CYS A 5 37.29 -0.50 15.39
C CYS A 5 36.00 0.13 15.99
N TYR A 6 35.31 1.02 15.27
CA TYR A 6 34.05 1.62 15.71
C TYR A 6 32.81 0.76 15.41
N ARG A 7 32.98 -0.41 14.80
CA ARG A 7 31.88 -1.35 14.52
C ARG A 7 31.92 -2.60 15.39
N GLU A 8 32.81 -2.66 16.37
CA GLU A 8 32.86 -3.79 17.29
C GLU A 8 31.79 -3.65 18.38
N PRO A 9 30.90 -4.65 18.56
CA PRO A 9 29.91 -4.63 19.62
C PRO A 9 30.60 -4.72 20.99
N GLY A 10 30.28 -3.80 21.92
CA GLY A 10 30.74 -3.85 23.32
C GLY A 10 31.77 -2.81 23.76
N GLN A 11 31.94 -1.68 23.06
CA GLN A 11 32.83 -0.61 23.53
C GLN A 11 32.36 0.02 24.86
N PRO A 12 33.26 0.21 25.86
CA PRO A 12 32.91 0.79 27.17
C PRO A 12 32.35 2.22 27.14
N SER A 13 32.54 2.95 26.04
CA SER A 13 32.07 4.32 25.83
C SER A 13 30.78 4.42 25.00
N HIS A 14 30.11 3.30 24.71
CA HIS A 14 28.87 3.28 23.93
C HIS A 14 27.65 3.60 24.82
N LEU A 15 27.28 4.88 24.88
CA LEU A 15 26.11 5.39 25.63
C LEU A 15 24.77 5.24 24.89
N TYR A 16 24.72 4.52 23.77
CA TYR A 16 23.45 4.27 23.08
C TYR A 16 22.75 3.06 23.71
N GLY A 17 21.57 3.30 24.27
CA GLY A 17 20.67 2.23 24.70
C GLY A 17 20.32 1.32 23.52
N VAL A 18 20.16 0.02 23.80
CA VAL A 18 19.77 -0.98 22.81
C VAL A 18 18.41 -0.58 22.23
N ASP A 19 18.37 -0.31 20.91
CA ASP A 19 17.11 -0.10 20.20
C ASP A 19 16.36 -1.43 20.11
N LYS A 20 15.48 -1.66 21.08
CA LYS A 20 14.67 -2.87 21.22
C LYS A 20 13.90 -3.19 19.93
N LYS A 21 13.49 -2.19 19.15
CA LYS A 21 12.76 -2.43 17.89
C LYS A 21 13.65 -3.02 16.82
N LEU A 22 14.88 -2.52 16.67
CA LEU A 22 15.84 -3.08 15.74
C LEU A 22 16.28 -4.49 16.16
N THR A 23 16.51 -4.71 17.46
CA THR A 23 16.86 -6.03 17.99
C THR A 23 15.75 -7.06 17.73
N GLU A 24 14.48 -6.72 17.99
CA GLU A 24 13.34 -7.61 17.69
C GLU A 24 13.21 -7.94 16.20
N ILE A 25 13.53 -6.98 15.32
CA ILE A 25 13.53 -7.20 13.87
C ILE A 25 14.66 -8.15 13.46
N GLU A 26 15.86 -7.96 14.01
CA GLU A 26 17.02 -8.81 13.73
C GLU A 26 16.82 -10.24 14.26
N GLU A 27 16.31 -10.41 15.48
CA GLU A 27 16.00 -11.73 16.04
C GLU A 27 14.93 -12.46 15.23
N ARG A 28 13.88 -11.74 14.81
CA ARG A 28 12.85 -12.31 13.92
C ARG A 28 13.42 -12.73 12.56
N ALA A 29 14.41 -12.01 12.04
CA ALA A 29 15.10 -12.38 10.82
C ALA A 29 15.93 -13.65 11.01
N ARG A 30 16.69 -13.77 12.11
CA ARG A 30 17.45 -14.97 12.47
C ARG A 30 16.55 -16.20 12.60
N LEU A 31 15.43 -16.08 13.33
CA LEU A 31 14.46 -17.17 13.48
C LEU A 31 13.86 -17.65 12.14
N ARG A 32 13.71 -16.77 11.15
CA ARG A 32 13.25 -17.18 9.80
C ARG A 32 14.31 -17.99 9.05
N VAL A 33 15.58 -17.64 9.20
CA VAL A 33 16.71 -18.36 8.58
C VAL A 33 16.83 -19.75 9.20
N ASP A 34 16.81 -19.85 10.52
CA ASP A 34 16.91 -21.13 11.24
C ASP A 34 15.73 -22.06 10.92
N LYS A 35 14.52 -21.50 10.78
CA LYS A 35 13.33 -22.27 10.38
C LYS A 35 13.43 -22.80 8.96
N GLU A 36 14.00 -22.02 8.04
CA GLU A 36 14.22 -22.44 6.66
C GLU A 36 15.31 -23.51 6.56
N GLU A 37 16.39 -23.37 7.33
CA GLU A 37 17.46 -24.37 7.41
C GLU A 37 16.94 -25.69 8.00
N ASN A 38 16.17 -25.65 9.08
CA ASN A 38 15.53 -26.83 9.65
C ASN A 38 14.56 -27.49 8.66
N ARG A 39 13.86 -26.71 7.83
CA ARG A 39 13.01 -27.23 6.75
C ARG A 39 13.84 -27.94 5.68
N ARG A 40 14.99 -27.39 5.30
CA ARG A 40 15.93 -28.00 4.35
C ARG A 40 16.54 -29.29 4.90
N ILE A 41 16.99 -29.29 6.14
CA ILE A 41 17.55 -30.49 6.80
C ILE A 41 16.50 -31.60 6.86
N LYS A 42 15.26 -31.29 7.22
CA LYS A 42 14.15 -32.25 7.24
C LYS A 42 13.90 -32.87 5.86
N TYR A 43 13.93 -32.05 4.80
CA TYR A 43 13.74 -32.54 3.43
C TYR A 43 14.89 -33.44 2.98
N VAL A 44 16.13 -33.03 3.21
CA VAL A 44 17.33 -33.82 2.87
C VAL A 44 17.41 -35.13 3.66
N SER A 45 16.98 -35.11 4.93
CA SER A 45 16.91 -36.31 5.76
C SER A 45 15.86 -37.31 5.25
N ALA A 46 14.73 -36.84 4.73
CA ALA A 46 13.71 -37.70 4.13
C ALA A 46 14.19 -38.33 2.81
N SER A 47 14.96 -37.59 2.00
CA SER A 47 15.51 -38.08 0.73
C SER A 47 16.64 -39.09 0.88
N LYS A 48 17.37 -39.10 2.01
CA LYS A 48 18.45 -40.09 2.25
C LYS A 48 17.94 -41.48 2.66
N SER A 49 16.64 -41.65 2.94
CA SER A 49 16.06 -42.94 3.35
C SER A 49 15.65 -43.84 2.17
N SER A 50 15.83 -43.42 0.91
CA SER A 50 15.44 -44.22 -0.25
C SER A 50 16.45 -44.07 -1.38
N ALA A 51 17.47 -44.92 -1.40
CA ALA A 51 18.25 -45.19 -2.59
C ALA A 51 18.83 -46.63 -2.59
N SER A 52 18.17 -47.53 -3.32
CA SER A 52 18.83 -48.65 -4.00
C SER A 52 18.22 -48.83 -5.41
N TYR A 53 19.09 -48.70 -6.40
CA TYR A 53 19.11 -49.02 -7.86
C TYR A 53 18.14 -50.12 -8.39
N GLU A 54 17.83 -50.33 -9.69
CA GLU A 54 17.77 -49.60 -10.98
C GLU A 54 16.99 -50.55 -11.99
N PRO A 55 17.02 -50.43 -13.34
CA PRO A 55 15.92 -50.07 -14.24
C PRO A 55 15.33 -51.23 -15.10
N LEU A 56 14.04 -51.25 -15.46
CA LEU A 56 13.52 -52.07 -16.58
C LEU A 56 12.28 -51.47 -17.29
N GLN A 57 12.22 -51.70 -18.60
CA GLN A 57 11.26 -51.23 -19.62
C GLN A 57 10.13 -52.25 -19.90
N GLU A 58 9.07 -51.76 -20.58
CA GLU A 58 7.90 -52.47 -21.17
C GLU A 58 6.92 -53.08 -20.14
N ASN A 59 5.59 -53.06 -20.26
CA ASN A 59 4.67 -53.23 -21.39
C ASN A 59 3.21 -52.92 -20.94
N SER A 60 2.33 -52.67 -21.92
CA SER A 60 0.88 -52.50 -21.78
C SER A 60 0.15 -53.70 -21.16
N SER A 61 -0.89 -53.45 -20.34
CA SER A 61 -2.12 -54.26 -20.34
C SER A 61 -3.26 -53.55 -19.61
N SER A 62 -4.40 -53.45 -20.29
CA SER A 62 -5.70 -53.02 -19.77
C SER A 62 -6.30 -54.04 -18.79
N ASN A 63 -7.08 -53.60 -17.79
CA ASN A 63 -8.55 -53.65 -17.79
C ASN A 63 -9.18 -53.52 -16.38
N SER A 64 -10.28 -52.76 -16.38
CA SER A 64 -11.54 -52.93 -15.62
C SER A 64 -11.55 -52.95 -14.08
N SER A 65 -12.26 -51.98 -13.51
CA SER A 65 -13.52 -52.29 -12.82
C SER A 65 -14.47 -51.09 -12.78
N GLU A 66 -15.68 -51.39 -13.25
CA GLU A 66 -16.98 -50.75 -13.13
C GLU A 66 -17.35 -50.39 -11.67
N ASN A 67 -18.34 -49.57 -11.28
CA ASN A 67 -19.39 -48.74 -11.91
C ASN A 67 -20.07 -47.89 -10.80
N ILE A 68 -21.04 -47.07 -11.22
CA ILE A 68 -22.19 -46.47 -10.50
C ILE A 68 -21.97 -44.99 -10.12
N ASP A 69 -22.39 -44.03 -10.96
CA ASP A 69 -23.75 -43.59 -11.38
C ASP A 69 -24.52 -42.80 -10.31
N SER A 70 -24.77 -41.52 -10.60
CA SER A 70 -25.99 -40.80 -10.20
C SER A 70 -26.18 -39.55 -11.09
N LYS A 71 -26.87 -39.76 -12.21
CA LYS A 71 -27.80 -38.85 -12.92
C LYS A 71 -27.91 -37.37 -12.48
N ASP A 72 -27.58 -36.47 -13.40
CA ASP A 72 -28.08 -35.09 -13.42
C ASP A 72 -29.42 -35.02 -14.19
N PHE A 73 -30.47 -34.57 -13.51
CA PHE A 73 -31.73 -34.15 -14.13
C PHE A 73 -31.76 -32.61 -14.28
N PRO A 74 -32.26 -32.07 -15.40
CA PRO A 74 -32.32 -30.63 -15.64
C PRO A 74 -33.54 -30.02 -14.94
N THR A 75 -33.34 -29.00 -14.10
CA THR A 75 -34.46 -28.22 -13.56
C THR A 75 -34.42 -26.80 -14.11
N LEU A 76 -35.54 -26.42 -14.72
CA LEU A 76 -35.86 -25.18 -15.40
C LEU A 76 -35.42 -23.92 -14.64
N ILE A 77 -34.63 -23.07 -15.31
CA ILE A 77 -34.52 -21.66 -14.98
C ILE A 77 -35.74 -20.97 -15.60
N GLU A 78 -36.77 -20.77 -14.80
CA GLU A 78 -37.82 -19.80 -15.09
C GLU A 78 -37.23 -18.40 -14.93
N ARG A 79 -37.01 -17.71 -16.05
CA ARG A 79 -36.60 -16.31 -16.09
C ARG A 79 -37.72 -15.46 -15.49
N SER A 80 -37.57 -15.03 -14.24
CA SER A 80 -38.36 -13.91 -13.71
C SER A 80 -38.00 -12.63 -14.46
N GLU A 81 -39.02 -11.94 -14.98
CA GLU A 81 -38.91 -10.69 -15.74
C GLU A 81 -38.19 -9.58 -14.96
N PRO A 82 -37.50 -8.65 -15.64
CA PRO A 82 -36.81 -7.54 -14.99
C PRO A 82 -37.86 -6.54 -14.50
N GLY A 83 -38.22 -6.65 -13.22
CA GLY A 83 -38.93 -5.60 -12.51
C GLY A 83 -38.16 -4.28 -12.67
N THR A 84 -38.89 -3.22 -12.99
CA THR A 84 -38.40 -1.85 -13.12
C THR A 84 -37.60 -1.48 -11.87
N SER A 85 -36.27 -1.52 -11.96
CA SER A 85 -35.42 -1.05 -10.88
C SER A 85 -35.66 0.45 -10.76
N LYS A 86 -36.44 0.84 -9.73
CA LYS A 86 -36.47 2.21 -9.26
C LYS A 86 -35.01 2.60 -9.05
N SER A 87 -34.47 3.51 -9.86
CA SER A 87 -33.16 4.08 -9.61
C SER A 87 -33.28 4.92 -8.34
N VAL A 88 -33.07 4.27 -7.19
CA VAL A 88 -32.98 4.97 -5.91
C VAL A 88 -31.78 5.90 -6.04
N MET A 89 -32.03 7.21 -6.12
CA MET A 89 -30.99 8.23 -6.04
C MET A 89 -30.25 8.01 -4.73
N ARG A 90 -29.04 7.47 -4.80
CA ARG A 90 -28.18 7.29 -3.63
C ARG A 90 -27.82 8.66 -3.08
N LYS A 91 -27.97 8.85 -1.77
CA LYS A 91 -27.70 10.13 -1.12
C LYS A 91 -26.19 10.26 -0.87
N ASP A 92 -25.62 11.38 -1.29
CA ASP A 92 -24.23 11.72 -0.99
C ASP A 92 -24.12 12.20 0.47
N PHE A 93 -23.72 11.31 1.38
CA PHE A 93 -23.51 11.65 2.80
C PHE A 93 -22.07 12.05 3.13
N ILE A 94 -21.13 11.84 2.21
CA ILE A 94 -19.71 12.07 2.45
C ILE A 94 -19.39 13.56 2.30
N THR A 95 -19.41 14.26 3.42
CA THR A 95 -19.00 15.67 3.51
C THR A 95 -17.49 15.82 3.67
N PRO A 96 -16.89 16.98 3.33
CA PRO A 96 -15.48 17.26 3.61
C PRO A 96 -15.13 17.10 5.10
N THR A 97 -16.05 17.46 5.99
CA THR A 97 -15.91 17.28 7.44
C THR A 97 -15.79 15.82 7.84
N LEU A 98 -16.62 14.95 7.25
CA LEU A 98 -16.53 13.52 7.49
C LEU A 98 -15.19 12.96 6.98
N VAL A 99 -14.76 13.32 5.77
CA VAL A 99 -13.46 12.92 5.22
C VAL A 99 -12.31 13.38 6.12
N ALA A 100 -12.37 14.60 6.65
CA ALA A 100 -11.37 15.12 7.57
C ALA A 100 -11.33 14.35 8.90
N ALA A 101 -12.49 13.98 9.47
CA ALA A 101 -12.57 13.18 10.69
C ALA A 101 -11.97 11.79 10.47
N LEU A 102 -12.37 11.15 9.38
CA LEU A 102 -11.86 9.87 8.91
C LEU A 102 -10.32 9.87 8.74
N ASP A 103 -9.76 10.93 8.15
CA ASP A 103 -8.32 11.08 7.94
C ASP A 103 -7.56 11.32 9.25
N ARG A 104 -8.11 12.15 10.15
CA ARG A 104 -7.54 12.39 11.49
C ARG A 104 -7.48 11.12 12.33
N CYS A 105 -8.49 10.26 12.20
CA CYS A 105 -8.54 8.96 12.87
C CYS A 105 -7.71 7.88 12.16
N GLN A 106 -7.06 8.20 11.04
CA GLN A 106 -6.22 7.29 10.24
C GLN A 106 -6.96 5.99 9.86
N LEU A 107 -8.26 6.09 9.59
CA LEU A 107 -9.09 4.91 9.35
C LEU A 107 -8.80 4.31 7.98
N SER A 108 -8.54 2.99 7.97
CA SER A 108 -8.44 2.23 6.73
C SER A 108 -9.79 2.24 6.01
N MET A 109 -9.79 1.91 4.71
CA MET A 109 -11.04 1.82 3.95
C MET A 109 -12.04 0.84 4.58
N GLY A 110 -11.55 -0.27 5.17
CA GLY A 110 -12.39 -1.25 5.85
C GLY A 110 -13.00 -0.72 7.14
N ASP A 111 -12.19 -0.11 8.00
CA ASP A 111 -12.66 0.45 9.28
C ASP A 111 -13.67 1.57 9.06
N SER A 112 -13.50 2.30 7.96
CA SER A 112 -14.40 3.39 7.57
C SER A 112 -15.77 2.87 7.16
N VAL A 113 -15.83 1.77 6.41
CA VAL A 113 -17.09 1.09 6.09
C VAL A 113 -17.78 0.67 7.39
N PHE A 114 -17.04 0.00 8.27
CA PHE A 114 -17.57 -0.54 9.52
C PHE A 114 -18.14 0.54 10.45
N VAL A 115 -17.40 1.63 10.66
CA VAL A 115 -17.85 2.75 11.50
C VAL A 115 -19.09 3.42 10.90
N LEU A 116 -19.14 3.59 9.58
CA LEU A 116 -20.26 4.24 8.90
C LEU A 116 -21.51 3.37 8.91
N GLU A 117 -21.36 2.07 8.67
CA GLU A 117 -22.44 1.08 8.75
C GLU A 117 -23.05 1.05 10.17
N ALA A 118 -22.21 0.89 11.19
CA ALA A 118 -22.67 0.90 12.59
C ALA A 118 -23.36 2.22 12.99
N THR A 119 -22.90 3.36 12.45
CA THR A 119 -23.52 4.67 12.71
C THR A 119 -24.89 4.77 12.03
N ILE A 120 -25.04 4.29 10.80
CA ILE A 120 -26.29 4.32 10.04
C ILE A 120 -27.33 3.40 10.68
N ASP A 121 -26.91 2.21 11.13
CA ASP A 121 -27.74 1.28 11.88
C ASP A 121 -28.24 1.89 13.19
N ALA A 122 -27.35 2.56 13.94
CA ALA A 122 -27.71 3.26 15.17
C ALA A 122 -28.68 4.43 14.94
N LEU A 123 -28.63 5.06 13.76
CA LEU A 123 -29.56 6.11 13.34
C LEU A 123 -30.88 5.56 12.77
N GLY A 124 -31.03 4.23 12.64
CA GLY A 124 -32.22 3.59 12.06
C GLY A 124 -32.43 3.91 10.58
N CYS A 125 -31.37 4.29 9.87
CA CYS A 125 -31.43 4.61 8.45
C CYS A 125 -31.17 3.35 7.60
N ASN A 126 -31.71 3.27 6.40
CA ASN A 126 -31.45 2.14 5.52
C ASN A 126 -30.04 2.24 4.90
N ILE A 127 -29.24 1.18 5.03
CA ILE A 127 -27.86 1.07 4.51
C ILE A 127 -27.83 1.22 2.98
N ASP A 128 -28.82 0.69 2.26
CA ASP A 128 -28.89 0.68 0.80
C ASP A 128 -29.07 2.07 0.18
N GLU A 129 -29.49 3.06 0.97
CA GLU A 129 -29.64 4.45 0.53
C GLU A 129 -28.30 5.17 0.34
N PHE A 130 -27.21 4.63 0.92
CA PHE A 130 -25.92 5.29 0.99
C PHE A 130 -24.82 4.54 0.21
N PRO A 131 -23.89 5.26 -0.44
CA PRO A 131 -22.76 4.65 -1.13
C PRO A 131 -21.64 4.21 -0.15
N ILE A 132 -21.91 3.22 0.72
CA ILE A 132 -20.99 2.75 1.78
C ILE A 132 -19.95 1.73 1.27
N SER A 133 -19.93 1.41 -0.02
CA SER A 133 -18.95 0.44 -0.54
C SER A 133 -17.50 0.94 -0.39
N LYS A 134 -16.54 0.02 -0.22
CA LYS A 134 -15.10 0.34 -0.12
C LYS A 134 -14.63 1.22 -1.29
N SER A 135 -15.04 0.90 -2.51
CA SER A 135 -14.67 1.65 -3.71
C SER A 135 -15.32 3.04 -3.74
N SER A 136 -16.58 3.16 -3.32
CA SER A 136 -17.27 4.45 -3.20
C SER A 136 -16.56 5.38 -2.23
N ILE A 137 -16.27 4.92 -1.01
CA ILE A 137 -15.56 5.73 -0.01
C ILE A 137 -14.16 6.09 -0.51
N GLN A 138 -13.46 5.17 -1.20
CA GLN A 138 -12.12 5.45 -1.73
C GLN A 138 -12.15 6.56 -2.78
N ARG A 139 -13.10 6.46 -3.73
CA ARG A 139 -13.29 7.45 -4.78
C ARG A 139 -13.59 8.81 -4.17
N ILE A 140 -14.58 8.89 -3.28
CA ILE A 140 -14.99 10.17 -2.70
C ILE A 140 -13.90 10.76 -1.80
N ARG A 141 -13.19 9.95 -1.00
CA ARG A 141 -12.03 10.43 -0.23
C ARG A 141 -10.95 11.00 -1.15
N THR A 142 -10.67 10.35 -2.26
CA THR A 142 -9.64 10.82 -3.21
C THR A 142 -10.06 12.12 -3.87
N GLU A 143 -11.32 12.23 -4.27
CA GLU A 143 -11.92 13.44 -4.84
C GLU A 143 -11.87 14.60 -3.83
N LYS A 144 -12.35 14.41 -2.60
CA LYS A 144 -12.32 15.46 -1.57
C LYS A 144 -10.92 15.88 -1.13
N ARG A 145 -9.95 14.94 -1.14
CA ARG A 145 -8.54 15.29 -0.91
C ARG A 145 -7.95 16.08 -2.07
N LYS A 146 -8.37 15.79 -3.31
CA LYS A 146 -7.95 16.54 -4.50
C LYS A 146 -8.53 17.96 -4.47
N GLU A 147 -9.84 18.11 -4.26
CA GLU A 147 -10.49 19.42 -4.09
C GLU A 147 -9.76 20.26 -3.04
N ARG A 148 -9.54 19.70 -1.84
CA ARG A 148 -8.83 20.40 -0.76
C ARG A 148 -7.41 20.79 -1.14
N ALA A 149 -6.69 19.97 -1.90
CA ALA A 149 -5.34 20.30 -2.36
C ALA A 149 -5.35 21.43 -3.39
N GLU A 150 -6.36 21.48 -4.25
CA GLU A 150 -6.57 22.58 -5.21
C GLU A 150 -6.93 23.88 -4.49
N ASP A 151 -7.83 23.84 -3.50
CA ASP A 151 -8.17 25.00 -2.67
C ASP A 151 -6.93 25.57 -1.98
N ILE A 152 -6.12 24.71 -1.33
CA ILE A 152 -4.86 25.11 -0.69
C ILE A 152 -3.90 25.74 -1.71
N LYS A 153 -3.84 25.20 -2.93
CA LYS A 153 -2.98 25.75 -4.00
C LYS A 153 -3.44 27.14 -4.42
N ILE A 154 -4.75 27.34 -4.60
CA ILE A 154 -5.34 28.63 -5.00
C ILE A 154 -5.13 29.67 -3.89
N ASP A 155 -5.42 29.32 -2.64
CA ASP A 155 -5.21 30.19 -1.48
C ASP A 155 -3.74 30.64 -1.37
N PHE A 156 -2.80 29.74 -1.67
CA PHE A 156 -1.39 30.08 -1.69
C PHE A 156 -1.03 31.06 -2.82
N GLN A 157 -1.55 30.87 -4.03
CA GLN A 157 -1.29 31.72 -5.20
C GLN A 157 -1.81 33.15 -5.02
N ASN A 158 -2.95 33.32 -4.36
CA ASN A 158 -3.53 34.65 -4.10
C ASN A 158 -2.71 35.51 -3.13
N GLU A 159 -1.88 34.88 -2.30
CA GLU A 159 -1.11 35.54 -1.24
C GLU A 159 0.41 35.51 -1.46
N VAL A 160 0.89 35.24 -2.69
CA VAL A 160 2.33 35.09 -2.94
C VAL A 160 3.05 36.43 -2.74
N PRO A 161 4.01 36.53 -1.80
CA PRO A 161 4.81 37.73 -1.61
C PRO A 161 5.95 37.82 -2.63
N ASP A 162 6.47 39.04 -2.83
CA ASP A 162 7.57 39.33 -3.76
C ASP A 162 8.86 38.54 -3.48
N VAL A 163 9.08 38.10 -2.24
CA VAL A 163 10.26 37.33 -1.82
C VAL A 163 9.82 36.07 -1.08
N VAL A 164 10.35 34.93 -1.53
CA VAL A 164 10.06 33.61 -0.97
C VAL A 164 11.34 32.81 -0.73
N THR A 165 11.32 31.94 0.28
CA THR A 165 12.43 31.00 0.54
C THR A 165 12.11 29.65 -0.07
N LEU A 166 12.97 29.19 -0.96
CA LEU A 166 12.86 27.91 -1.64
C LEU A 166 13.73 26.85 -0.95
N HIS A 167 13.15 25.70 -0.65
CA HIS A 167 13.82 24.54 -0.07
C HIS A 167 13.61 23.31 -0.96
N TRP A 168 14.70 22.66 -1.35
CA TRP A 168 14.66 21.40 -2.09
C TRP A 168 15.71 20.45 -1.52
N ASP A 169 15.31 19.19 -1.30
CA ASP A 169 16.22 18.14 -0.85
C ASP A 169 15.81 16.79 -1.43
N GLY A 170 16.77 16.06 -1.99
CA GLY A 170 16.51 14.81 -2.71
C GLY A 170 16.18 13.67 -1.75
N LYS A 171 15.17 12.86 -2.09
CA LYS A 171 14.81 11.66 -1.32
C LYS A 171 14.55 10.46 -2.22
N LEU A 172 15.16 9.33 -1.89
CA LEU A 172 14.86 8.05 -2.53
C LEU A 172 13.51 7.52 -2.02
N LEU A 173 12.53 7.45 -2.92
CA LEU A 173 11.18 6.95 -2.64
C LEU A 173 10.90 5.68 -3.46
N PRO A 174 10.01 4.78 -3.00
CA PRO A 174 9.56 3.67 -3.81
C PRO A 174 8.92 4.16 -5.11
N ALA A 175 9.30 3.55 -6.23
CA ALA A 175 8.75 3.92 -7.53
C ALA A 175 7.27 3.55 -7.61
N LEU A 176 6.46 4.45 -8.17
CA LEU A 176 5.02 4.21 -8.36
C LEU A 176 4.75 3.09 -9.39
N SER A 177 5.65 2.89 -10.35
CA SER A 177 5.50 1.91 -11.43
C SER A 177 5.98 0.51 -11.06
N ALA A 178 6.98 0.39 -10.19
CA ALA A 178 7.63 -0.88 -9.90
C ALA A 178 7.85 -1.03 -8.39
N ARG A 179 7.14 -1.99 -7.80
CA ARG A 179 7.15 -2.29 -6.35
C ARG A 179 8.54 -2.54 -5.73
N LYS A 180 9.57 -2.78 -6.54
CA LYS A 180 10.93 -3.13 -6.06
C LYS A 180 12.00 -2.09 -6.39
N SER A 181 11.71 -1.05 -7.19
CA SER A 181 12.70 0.00 -7.47
C SER A 181 12.48 1.22 -6.59
N LYS A 182 13.57 1.93 -6.30
CA LYS A 182 13.54 3.25 -5.71
C LYS A 182 13.85 4.26 -6.81
N GLU A 183 13.17 5.38 -6.79
CA GLU A 183 13.44 6.52 -7.64
C GLU A 183 13.77 7.74 -6.78
N GLU A 184 14.71 8.56 -7.24
CA GLU A 184 15.01 9.81 -6.56
C GLU A 184 13.92 10.81 -6.90
N ARG A 185 13.40 11.45 -5.86
CA ARG A 185 12.38 12.48 -5.98
C ARG A 185 12.84 13.71 -5.24
N LEU A 186 12.65 14.86 -5.86
CA LEU A 186 13.09 16.15 -5.33
C LEU A 186 11.87 16.95 -4.86
N PRO A 187 11.43 16.82 -3.60
CA PRO A 187 10.42 17.71 -3.04
C PRO A 187 10.91 19.17 -3.09
N ILE A 188 10.09 20.03 -3.69
CA ILE A 188 10.34 21.46 -3.81
C ILE A 188 9.28 22.18 -2.97
N VAL A 189 9.73 22.85 -1.93
CA VAL A 189 8.90 23.53 -0.94
C VAL A 189 9.20 25.02 -0.98
N ILE A 190 8.18 25.85 -1.05
CA ILE A 190 8.29 27.28 -0.82
C ILE A 190 7.80 27.60 0.58
N SER A 191 8.49 28.52 1.23
CA SER A 191 8.11 29.08 2.52
C SER A 191 8.15 30.61 2.47
N TYR A 192 7.14 31.22 3.08
CA TYR A 192 7.11 32.65 3.37
C TYR A 192 6.36 32.88 4.69
N GLY A 193 6.89 33.74 5.56
CA GLY A 193 6.35 33.91 6.92
C GLY A 193 6.19 32.57 7.65
N LEU A 194 4.96 32.24 8.06
CA LEU A 194 4.60 30.98 8.71
C LEU A 194 3.97 29.95 7.75
N LYS A 195 3.84 30.28 6.47
CA LYS A 195 3.23 29.40 5.45
C LYS A 195 4.30 28.59 4.74
N LYS A 196 3.97 27.33 4.45
CA LYS A 196 4.79 26.40 3.68
C LYS A 196 3.91 25.67 2.68
N GLN A 197 4.36 25.60 1.44
CA GLN A 197 3.65 24.93 0.36
C GLN A 197 4.59 24.02 -0.39
N LEU A 198 4.17 22.77 -0.60
CA LEU A 198 4.83 21.85 -1.52
C LEU A 198 4.35 22.17 -2.94
N ILE A 199 5.27 22.58 -3.82
CA ILE A 199 4.93 22.88 -5.22
C ILE A 199 4.89 21.59 -6.03
N ALA A 200 5.99 20.83 -5.95
CA ALA A 200 6.19 19.69 -6.82
C ALA A 200 7.13 18.67 -6.16
N VAL A 201 7.01 17.44 -6.65
CA VAL A 201 7.90 16.33 -6.28
C VAL A 201 8.34 15.62 -7.57
N PRO A 202 9.09 16.32 -8.46
CA PRO A 202 9.61 15.74 -9.68
C PRO A 202 10.47 14.52 -9.39
N ARG A 203 10.36 13.53 -10.27
CA ARG A 203 11.30 12.41 -10.34
C ARG A 203 12.58 12.90 -11.00
N LEU A 204 13.72 12.50 -10.43
CA LEU A 204 15.04 12.70 -11.00
C LEU A 204 15.56 11.39 -11.59
N ASP A 205 16.08 11.44 -12.81
CA ASP A 205 16.75 10.30 -13.45
C ASP A 205 18.21 10.19 -12.98
N ASN A 206 18.82 11.32 -12.61
CA ASN A 206 20.14 11.41 -11.97
C ASN A 206 20.17 12.62 -11.01
N SER A 207 21.09 12.60 -10.05
CA SER A 207 21.23 13.61 -8.99
C SER A 207 22.24 14.71 -9.31
N THR A 208 22.57 14.89 -10.59
CA THR A 208 23.47 15.95 -11.02
C THR A 208 22.87 17.32 -10.73
N GLY A 209 23.71 18.29 -10.32
CA GLY A 209 23.25 19.63 -9.94
C GLY A 209 22.48 20.35 -11.04
N LYS A 210 22.79 20.06 -12.32
CA LYS A 210 22.08 20.61 -13.48
C LYS A 210 20.63 20.11 -13.55
N GLU A 211 20.42 18.80 -13.43
CA GLU A 211 19.09 18.19 -13.46
C GLU A 211 18.26 18.59 -12.23
N GLN A 212 18.90 18.69 -11.06
CA GLN A 212 18.24 19.26 -9.88
C GLN A 212 17.80 20.71 -10.11
N ALA A 213 18.68 21.58 -10.63
CA ALA A 213 18.35 22.96 -10.94
C ALA A 213 17.21 23.08 -11.97
N GLN A 214 17.21 22.25 -13.01
CA GLN A 214 16.13 22.23 -14.01
C GLN A 214 14.80 21.72 -13.42
N ALA A 215 14.86 20.70 -12.57
CA ALA A 215 13.69 20.16 -11.88
C ALA A 215 13.08 21.18 -10.91
N VAL A 216 13.91 22.04 -10.31
CA VAL A 216 13.50 23.16 -9.47
C VAL A 216 12.90 24.31 -10.28
N TRP A 217 13.51 24.66 -11.41
CA TRP A 217 13.12 25.82 -12.21
C TRP A 217 11.76 25.66 -12.91
N LYS A 218 11.45 24.47 -13.45
CA LYS A 218 10.20 24.25 -14.21
C LYS A 218 8.94 24.54 -13.38
N PRO A 219 8.75 23.98 -12.16
CA PRO A 219 7.52 24.17 -11.39
C PRO A 219 7.35 25.59 -10.82
N ILE A 220 8.37 26.45 -10.90
CA ILE A 220 8.28 27.85 -10.47
C ILE A 220 7.71 28.73 -11.60
N LEU A 221 7.91 28.33 -12.86
CA LEU A 221 7.40 29.06 -14.02
C LEU A 221 5.97 28.66 -14.44
N ASP A 222 5.54 27.45 -14.07
CA ASP A 222 4.22 26.88 -14.39
C ASP A 222 3.14 27.26 -13.34
#